data_AF-A0A3Q2EEW2-F1
#
_entry.id   AF-A0A3Q2EEW2-F1
#
_cell.length_a   1.000
_cell.length_b   1.000
_cell.length_c   1.000
_cell.angle_alpha   90.00
_cell.angle_beta   90.00
_cell.angle_gamma   90.00
#
_symmetry.space_group_name_H-M   'P 1'
#
loop_
_entity.id
_entity.type
_entity.pdbx_description
1 polymer ?
#
loop_
_entity_poly.entity_id
_entity_poly.type
_entity_poly.pdbx_seq_one_letter_code
_entity_poly.pdbx_strand_id
1 'polypeptide(L)'
;MFRKRSSLILCGTFLFVTWNAVLVLLLWGRAPSGQGGERRGDPVPMPTSDMVGDVIRIAESFESELEKQKAILSQILSHRSLWKPSDGKRTKVSAPAQPVIPILVMACNRITVRRCLDKLLQHRPSAELHPIIVSQDCGHADTAAVISSYGDKVAHLKQPDLSDIPVRPEHKKFQGYYKISRHYRWALNQVFRTMSHSSVVIVEDDLEVAPDFFEYFRALLPVLRSDPSLWCVSAWNDNGRDGYVDPGRADLLYRTDFFPGLGWMLLREAWEELEPKWPASFWDDWMRQPEQRRGRACVRPEISRTLTFGRQGVSLGQFYDKYLKYIKLNSEFVPFTKLDLTYLREEAYRRSFSQEVYSAPAVTYEDVKQGQLKGPGPFRLQYSTKDSFKVMAKNLGIMDDLKSGVPRTGYRGVVSFFYRGRRIHLAPPPGWSQYDPTWS
;
A
#
# COMPACT_ATOMS: atom_id res chain seq x y z
N MET A 1 45.48 -8.79 -8.98
CA MET A 1 44.19 -8.95 -8.27
C MET A 1 43.77 -10.41 -8.00
N PHE A 2 44.59 -11.42 -8.31
CA PHE A 2 44.20 -12.85 -8.21
C PHE A 2 44.49 -13.54 -6.86
N ARG A 3 45.24 -12.92 -5.95
CA ARG A 3 45.66 -13.56 -4.68
C ARG A 3 44.59 -13.57 -3.56
N LYS A 4 43.52 -12.77 -3.66
CA LYS A 4 42.48 -12.66 -2.61
C LYS A 4 41.29 -13.62 -2.77
N ARG A 5 41.04 -14.16 -3.97
CA ARG A 5 39.88 -15.06 -4.22
C ARG A 5 40.11 -16.50 -3.76
N SER A 6 41.32 -17.04 -3.91
CA SER A 6 41.62 -18.41 -3.46
C SER A 6 41.53 -18.56 -1.94
N SER A 7 41.86 -17.51 -1.18
CA SER A 7 41.79 -17.53 0.29
C SER A 7 40.36 -17.63 0.83
N LEU A 8 39.37 -17.04 0.12
CA LEU A 8 37.96 -17.09 0.52
C LEU A 8 37.33 -18.45 0.21
N ILE A 9 37.73 -19.07 -0.91
CA ILE A 9 37.26 -20.42 -1.28
C ILE A 9 37.81 -21.45 -0.28
N LEU A 10 39.11 -21.41 0.01
CA LEU A 10 39.74 -22.27 1.02
C LEU A 10 39.11 -22.11 2.41
N CYS A 11 38.81 -20.87 2.82
CA CYS A 11 38.14 -20.61 4.09
C CYS A 11 36.71 -21.18 4.11
N GLY A 12 35.97 -21.04 3.01
CA GLY A 12 34.62 -21.62 2.86
C GLY A 12 34.61 -23.15 2.87
N THR A 13 35.57 -23.80 2.18
CA THR A 13 35.69 -25.26 2.18
C THR A 13 36.06 -25.78 3.57
N PHE A 14 36.97 -25.10 4.27
CA PHE A 14 37.36 -25.47 5.63
C PHE A 14 36.20 -25.34 6.64
N LEU A 15 35.41 -24.26 6.55
CA LEU A 15 34.22 -24.08 7.37
C LEU A 15 33.14 -25.14 7.07
N PHE A 16 32.97 -25.52 5.80
CA PHE A 16 32.01 -26.55 5.42
C PHE A 16 32.41 -27.94 5.94
N VAL A 17 33.69 -28.29 5.83
CA VAL A 17 34.20 -29.59 6.31
C VAL A 17 34.16 -29.65 7.84
N THR A 18 34.56 -28.58 8.54
CA THR A 18 34.50 -28.54 10.01
C THR A 18 33.07 -28.58 10.53
N TRP A 19 32.12 -27.89 9.88
CA TRP A 19 30.70 -27.96 10.26
C TRP A 19 30.11 -29.37 10.09
N ASN A 20 30.43 -30.05 8.99
CA ASN A 20 29.97 -31.42 8.76
C ASN A 20 30.64 -32.43 9.72
N ALA A 21 31.91 -32.24 10.07
CA ALA A 21 32.58 -33.07 11.07
C ALA A 21 31.97 -32.91 12.48
N VAL A 22 31.62 -31.68 12.86
CA VAL A 22 30.90 -31.39 14.12
C VAL A 22 29.51 -32.02 14.13
N LEU A 23 28.78 -31.97 13.01
CA LEU A 23 27.49 -32.65 12.88
C LEU A 23 27.61 -34.17 13.04
N VAL A 24 28.61 -34.80 12.42
CA VAL A 24 28.86 -36.24 12.58
C VAL A 24 29.21 -36.58 14.03
N LEU A 25 30.05 -35.78 14.70
CA LEU A 25 30.39 -35.99 16.11
C LEU A 25 29.19 -35.78 17.05
N LEU A 26 28.33 -34.80 16.79
CA LEU A 26 27.09 -34.56 17.54
C LEU A 26 26.06 -35.68 17.35
N LEU A 27 26.01 -36.28 16.16
CA LEU A 27 25.14 -37.41 15.86
C LEU A 27 25.71 -38.73 16.41
N TRP A 28 27.04 -38.89 16.49
CA TRP A 28 27.68 -40.03 17.15
C TRP A 28 27.64 -39.94 18.69
N GLY A 29 27.53 -38.75 19.27
CA GLY A 29 27.47 -38.52 20.71
C GLY A 29 26.13 -38.82 21.37
N ARG A 30 25.08 -39.18 20.61
CA ARG A 30 23.79 -39.61 21.17
C ARG A 30 23.73 -41.13 21.31
N ALA A 31 24.33 -41.64 22.39
CA ALA A 31 23.91 -42.90 22.97
C ALA A 31 22.57 -42.71 23.71
N PRO A 32 21.64 -43.68 23.70
CA PRO A 32 20.35 -43.54 24.38
C PRO A 32 20.54 -43.64 25.89
N SER A 33 20.03 -42.65 26.62
CA SER A 33 19.92 -42.66 28.08
C SER A 33 18.93 -43.75 28.53
N GLY A 34 19.44 -44.78 29.23
CA GLY A 34 18.65 -45.83 29.86
C GLY A 34 18.11 -45.45 31.25
N GLN A 35 16.91 -45.95 31.57
CA GLN A 35 16.40 -46.10 32.94
C GLN A 35 17.12 -47.27 33.64
N GLY A 36 17.38 -47.13 34.94
CA GLY A 36 18.13 -48.08 35.75
C GLY A 36 17.35 -49.31 36.21
N GLY A 37 18.10 -50.33 36.66
CA GLY A 37 17.56 -51.50 37.39
C GLY A 37 18.35 -52.79 37.17
N GLU A 38 18.98 -53.27 38.25
CA GLU A 38 19.84 -54.46 38.44
C GLU A 38 19.37 -55.86 37.97
N ARG A 39 20.40 -56.73 37.71
CA ARG A 39 20.57 -58.19 37.99
C ARG A 39 20.39 -59.29 36.91
N ARG A 40 21.54 -59.98 36.69
CA ARG A 40 21.83 -61.45 36.54
C ARG A 40 21.44 -62.24 35.26
N GLY A 41 22.46 -62.89 34.67
CA GLY A 41 22.42 -64.25 34.04
C GLY A 41 22.49 -64.32 32.50
N ASP A 42 23.46 -65.10 31.97
CA ASP A 42 23.77 -65.42 30.54
C ASP A 42 22.59 -65.96 29.68
N PRO A 43 22.69 -66.22 28.34
CA PRO A 43 23.74 -65.93 27.33
C PRO A 43 23.23 -65.15 26.08
N VAL A 44 24.16 -64.81 25.19
CA VAL A 44 24.00 -64.12 23.88
C VAL A 44 22.81 -64.64 23.04
N PRO A 45 21.91 -63.75 22.55
CA PRO A 45 21.03 -64.05 21.42
C PRO A 45 21.54 -63.42 20.12
N MET A 46 21.53 -64.22 19.06
CA MET A 46 21.80 -63.87 17.66
C MET A 46 20.98 -62.65 17.18
N PRO A 47 21.48 -61.85 16.23
CA PRO A 47 20.78 -60.65 15.77
C PRO A 47 19.48 -61.02 15.07
N THR A 48 18.38 -60.44 15.52
CA THR A 48 17.04 -60.65 14.98
C THR A 48 16.91 -60.05 13.58
N SER A 49 16.18 -60.76 12.72
CA SER A 49 15.84 -60.49 11.31
C SER A 49 15.31 -59.08 10.98
N ASP A 50 15.01 -58.26 11.98
CA ASP A 50 14.27 -57.01 11.82
C ASP A 50 15.18 -55.83 11.43
N MET A 51 16.38 -55.73 12.02
CA MET A 51 17.33 -54.66 11.67
C MET A 51 17.91 -54.79 10.25
N VAL A 52 18.12 -56.02 9.78
CA VAL A 52 18.64 -56.26 8.42
C VAL A 52 17.56 -55.88 7.38
N GLY A 53 16.29 -56.18 7.67
CA GLY A 53 15.16 -55.79 6.81
C GLY A 53 14.98 -54.28 6.72
N ASP A 54 15.21 -53.54 7.81
CA ASP A 54 15.11 -52.08 7.82
C ASP A 54 16.28 -51.42 7.06
N VAL A 55 17.49 -51.96 7.17
CA VAL A 55 18.64 -51.46 6.39
C VAL A 55 18.43 -51.72 4.89
N ILE A 56 17.87 -52.87 4.50
CA ILE A 56 17.55 -53.18 3.11
C ILE A 56 16.47 -52.24 2.57
N ARG A 57 15.38 -51.99 3.33
CA ARG A 57 14.33 -51.05 2.91
C ARG A 57 14.84 -49.61 2.76
N ILE A 58 15.76 -49.18 3.61
CA ILE A 58 16.40 -47.87 3.49
C ILE A 58 17.28 -47.84 2.23
N ALA A 59 18.05 -48.90 1.97
CA ALA A 59 18.89 -48.99 0.77
C ALA A 59 18.05 -48.95 -0.52
N GLU A 60 16.95 -49.70 -0.59
CA GLU A 60 16.03 -49.70 -1.73
C GLU A 60 15.35 -48.34 -1.94
N SER A 61 14.98 -47.65 -0.84
CA SER A 61 14.43 -46.29 -0.90
C SER A 61 15.46 -45.29 -1.42
N PHE A 62 16.72 -45.41 -1.00
CA PHE A 62 17.81 -44.59 -1.51
C PHE A 62 18.11 -44.86 -2.98
N GLU A 63 18.10 -46.12 -3.43
CA GLU A 63 18.29 -46.46 -4.84
C GLU A 63 17.16 -45.91 -5.72
N SER A 64 15.91 -46.03 -5.26
CA SER A 64 14.73 -45.45 -5.94
C SER A 64 14.87 -43.93 -6.10
N GLU A 65 15.31 -43.24 -5.05
CA GLU A 65 15.50 -41.79 -5.09
C GLU A 65 16.70 -41.40 -5.97
N LEU A 66 17.76 -42.21 -5.98
CA LEU A 66 18.91 -42.00 -6.85
C LEU A 66 18.53 -42.17 -8.34
N GLU A 67 17.69 -43.14 -8.67
CA GLU A 67 17.19 -43.33 -10.03
C GLU A 67 16.26 -42.19 -10.48
N LYS A 68 15.40 -41.67 -9.59
CA LYS A 68 14.64 -40.44 -9.87
C LYS A 68 15.56 -39.24 -10.12
N GLN A 69 16.61 -39.08 -9.32
CA GLN A 69 17.60 -38.02 -9.50
C GLN A 69 18.36 -38.17 -10.83
N LYS A 70 18.73 -39.39 -11.23
CA LYS A 70 19.33 -39.67 -12.55
C LYS A 70 18.37 -39.38 -13.70
N ALA A 71 17.08 -39.68 -13.54
CA ALA A 71 16.06 -39.37 -14.55
C ALA A 71 15.89 -37.85 -14.72
N ILE A 72 15.85 -37.10 -13.62
CA ILE A 72 15.82 -35.63 -13.63
C ILE A 72 17.10 -35.07 -14.28
N LEU A 73 18.27 -35.60 -13.92
CA LEU A 73 19.54 -35.20 -14.53
C LEU A 73 19.57 -35.50 -16.04
N SER A 74 19.00 -36.62 -16.46
CA SER A 74 18.90 -36.99 -17.88
C SER A 74 17.94 -36.06 -18.64
N GLN A 75 16.84 -35.63 -18.02
CA GLN A 75 15.94 -34.58 -18.55
C GLN A 75 16.64 -33.21 -18.64
N ILE A 76 17.43 -32.84 -17.63
CA ILE A 76 18.21 -31.60 -17.65
C ILE A 76 19.28 -31.66 -18.75
N LEU A 77 19.93 -32.82 -18.93
CA LEU A 77 20.93 -33.04 -19.98
C LEU A 77 20.32 -33.07 -21.39
N SER A 78 19.11 -33.62 -21.57
CA SER A 78 18.42 -33.58 -22.87
C SER A 78 17.98 -32.16 -23.23
N HIS A 79 17.57 -31.36 -22.25
CA HIS A 79 17.25 -29.92 -22.42
C HIS A 79 18.50 -29.03 -22.55
N ARG A 80 19.70 -29.57 -22.30
CA ARG A 80 20.97 -28.84 -22.43
C ARG A 80 21.32 -28.49 -23.89
N SER A 81 20.74 -29.20 -24.86
CA SER A 81 20.87 -28.90 -26.29
C SER A 81 20.14 -27.60 -26.71
N LEU A 82 19.15 -27.15 -25.93
CA LEU A 82 18.48 -25.85 -26.05
C LEU A 82 19.27 -24.71 -25.40
N TRP A 83 20.33 -25.03 -24.65
CA TRP A 83 21.18 -24.11 -23.90
C TRP A 83 22.62 -24.15 -24.41
N LYS A 84 22.80 -24.18 -25.74
CA LYS A 84 24.11 -23.83 -26.33
C LYS A 84 24.33 -22.32 -26.17
N PRO A 85 25.45 -21.88 -25.58
CA PRO A 85 25.77 -20.47 -25.51
C PRO A 85 26.08 -19.96 -26.93
N SER A 86 25.36 -18.92 -27.35
CA SER A 86 25.75 -18.10 -28.50
C SER A 86 27.11 -17.47 -28.19
N ASP A 87 28.09 -17.70 -29.07
CA ASP A 87 29.42 -17.12 -28.96
C ASP A 87 29.34 -15.58 -28.93
N GLY A 88 29.93 -15.00 -27.89
CA GLY A 88 30.55 -13.69 -27.98
C GLY A 88 29.64 -12.46 -28.10
N LYS A 89 28.86 -12.15 -27.06
CA LYS A 89 28.67 -10.77 -26.57
C LYS A 89 28.20 -10.81 -25.12
N ARG A 90 28.99 -10.29 -24.19
CA ARG A 90 28.58 -10.05 -22.79
C ARG A 90 27.36 -9.13 -22.79
N THR A 91 26.16 -9.69 -22.75
CA THR A 91 24.97 -8.97 -22.33
C THR A 91 25.13 -8.69 -20.85
N LYS A 92 25.38 -7.42 -20.51
CA LYS A 92 25.16 -6.92 -19.14
C LYS A 92 23.75 -7.37 -18.76
N VAL A 93 23.61 -8.18 -17.71
CA VAL A 93 22.32 -8.37 -17.06
C VAL A 93 21.90 -6.99 -16.57
N SER A 94 21.03 -6.33 -17.32
CA SER A 94 20.46 -5.05 -16.89
C SER A 94 19.62 -5.34 -15.67
N ALA A 95 19.85 -4.63 -14.57
CA ALA A 95 18.88 -4.58 -13.49
C ALA A 95 17.48 -4.32 -14.09
N PRO A 96 16.41 -4.96 -13.59
CA PRO A 96 15.07 -4.72 -14.10
C PRO A 96 14.80 -3.22 -14.11
N ALA A 97 14.35 -2.70 -15.26
CA ALA A 97 14.09 -1.29 -15.43
C ALA A 97 13.11 -0.82 -14.34
N GLN A 98 13.44 0.27 -13.65
CA GLN A 98 12.55 0.82 -12.64
C GLN A 98 11.21 1.20 -13.30
N PRO A 99 10.06 0.88 -12.68
CA PRO A 99 8.77 1.14 -13.30
C PRO A 99 8.52 2.64 -13.44
N VAL A 100 7.99 3.10 -14.58
CA VAL A 100 7.59 4.49 -14.74
C VAL A 100 6.25 4.72 -14.02
N ILE A 101 6.16 5.78 -13.21
CA ILE A 101 4.95 6.17 -12.47
C ILE A 101 4.58 7.60 -12.90
N PRO A 102 3.77 7.77 -13.96
CA PRO A 102 3.30 9.09 -14.37
C PRO A 102 2.50 9.78 -13.27
N ILE A 103 2.61 11.11 -13.22
CA ILE A 103 1.75 11.98 -12.43
C ILE A 103 0.71 12.59 -13.36
N LEU A 104 -0.56 12.25 -13.18
CA LEU A 104 -1.68 12.85 -13.89
C LEU A 104 -2.25 14.01 -13.07
N VAL A 105 -2.05 15.23 -13.55
CA VAL A 105 -2.61 16.45 -12.96
C VAL A 105 -3.95 16.76 -13.63
N MET A 106 -5.02 16.80 -12.84
CA MET A 106 -6.37 17.16 -13.27
C MET A 106 -6.57 18.67 -13.11
N ALA A 107 -6.64 19.40 -14.23
CA ALA A 107 -6.77 20.86 -14.27
C ALA A 107 -8.00 21.31 -15.07
N CYS A 108 -8.44 22.54 -14.84
CA CYS A 108 -9.58 23.13 -15.56
C CYS A 108 -9.32 24.63 -15.83
N ASN A 109 -9.76 25.49 -14.91
CA ASN A 109 -9.82 26.94 -15.10
C ASN A 109 -9.15 27.75 -13.97
N ARG A 110 -8.26 27.13 -13.20
CA ARG A 110 -7.54 27.78 -12.10
C ARG A 110 -6.08 28.02 -12.48
N ILE A 111 -5.67 29.27 -12.63
CA ILE A 111 -4.26 29.63 -12.90
C ILE A 111 -3.31 29.22 -11.77
N THR A 112 -3.85 28.99 -10.57
CA THR A 112 -3.12 28.48 -9.40
C THR A 112 -2.59 27.06 -9.58
N VAL A 113 -2.94 26.36 -10.68
CA VAL A 113 -2.25 25.12 -11.10
C VAL A 113 -0.73 25.29 -11.13
N ARG A 114 -0.24 26.52 -11.34
CA ARG A 114 1.17 26.92 -11.17
C ARG A 114 1.76 26.42 -9.84
N ARG A 115 1.07 26.63 -8.72
CA ARG A 115 1.52 26.21 -7.38
C ARG A 115 1.67 24.69 -7.29
N CYS A 116 0.70 23.95 -7.84
CA CYS A 116 0.74 22.49 -7.89
C CYS A 116 1.94 21.99 -8.73
N LEU A 117 2.08 22.52 -9.95
CA LEU A 117 3.16 22.14 -10.87
C LEU A 117 4.55 22.52 -10.36
N ASP A 118 4.71 23.70 -9.78
CA ASP A 118 5.98 24.14 -9.20
C ASP A 118 6.45 23.17 -8.11
N LYS A 119 5.55 22.72 -7.24
CA LYS A 119 5.85 21.78 -6.15
C LYS A 119 6.13 20.37 -6.64
N LEU A 120 5.36 19.89 -7.61
CA LEU A 120 5.62 18.62 -8.27
C LEU A 120 7.00 18.61 -8.94
N LEU A 121 7.34 19.66 -9.68
CA LEU A 121 8.64 19.78 -10.35
C LEU A 121 9.79 19.96 -9.35
N GLN A 122 9.59 20.73 -8.28
CA GLN A 122 10.56 20.94 -7.22
C GLN A 122 10.99 19.61 -6.57
N HIS A 123 10.03 18.71 -6.33
CA HIS A 123 10.28 17.45 -5.62
C HIS A 123 10.48 16.23 -6.55
N ARG A 124 10.37 16.40 -7.86
CA ARG A 124 10.48 15.31 -8.84
C ARG A 124 11.92 14.78 -8.92
N PRO A 125 12.18 13.50 -8.59
CA PRO A 125 13.54 12.96 -8.59
C PRO A 125 14.05 12.61 -10.00
N SER A 126 13.15 12.30 -10.94
CA SER A 126 13.49 11.97 -12.33
C SER A 126 12.30 12.23 -13.25
N ALA A 127 12.54 12.93 -14.37
CA ALA A 127 11.54 13.18 -15.39
C ALA A 127 11.15 11.90 -16.15
N GLU A 128 12.10 10.98 -16.35
CA GLU A 128 11.88 9.71 -17.04
C GLU A 128 11.02 8.75 -16.21
N LEU A 129 11.29 8.69 -14.90
CA LEU A 129 10.57 7.78 -14.00
C LEU A 129 9.24 8.34 -13.54
N HIS A 130 9.05 9.66 -13.60
CA HIS A 130 7.86 10.38 -13.15
C HIS A 130 7.45 11.48 -14.15
N PRO A 131 7.08 11.12 -15.38
CA PRO A 131 6.58 12.10 -16.34
C PRO A 131 5.30 12.75 -15.79
N ILE A 132 5.18 14.07 -15.96
CA ILE A 132 4.01 14.83 -15.50
C ILE A 132 3.12 15.09 -16.71
N ILE A 133 1.88 14.63 -16.63
CA ILE A 133 0.84 14.79 -17.65
C ILE A 133 -0.23 15.70 -17.05
N VAL A 134 -0.45 16.86 -17.65
CA VAL A 134 -1.49 17.80 -17.24
C VAL A 134 -2.68 17.65 -18.18
N SER A 135 -3.76 17.07 -17.68
CA SER A 135 -5.02 16.97 -18.41
C SER A 135 -5.91 18.15 -18.05
N GLN A 136 -6.12 19.05 -19.01
CA GLN A 136 -6.90 20.26 -18.83
C GLN A 136 -8.29 20.13 -19.47
N ASP A 137 -9.35 20.36 -18.68
CA ASP A 137 -10.73 20.55 -19.15
C ASP A 137 -11.05 22.06 -19.31
N CYS A 138 -12.31 22.39 -19.56
CA CYS A 138 -12.91 23.73 -19.46
C CYS A 138 -12.46 24.75 -20.53
N GLY A 139 -11.41 24.47 -21.30
CA GLY A 139 -10.94 25.35 -22.38
C GLY A 139 -10.44 26.72 -21.91
N HIS A 140 -10.08 26.86 -20.62
CA HIS A 140 -9.69 28.15 -20.05
C HIS A 140 -8.31 28.60 -20.57
N ALA A 141 -8.27 29.70 -21.33
CA ALA A 141 -7.09 30.17 -22.04
C ALA A 141 -5.93 30.53 -21.10
N ASP A 142 -6.18 31.24 -20.00
CA ASP A 142 -5.12 31.67 -19.08
C ASP A 142 -4.49 30.47 -18.36
N THR A 143 -5.30 29.48 -17.97
CA THR A 143 -4.79 28.24 -17.39
C THR A 143 -3.99 27.45 -18.42
N ALA A 144 -4.44 27.42 -19.69
CA ALA A 144 -3.70 26.78 -20.76
C ALA A 144 -2.33 27.47 -21.01
N ALA A 145 -2.29 28.81 -20.94
CA ALA A 145 -1.05 29.58 -21.07
C ALA A 145 -0.08 29.31 -19.91
N VAL A 146 -0.59 29.22 -18.68
CA VAL A 146 0.21 28.83 -17.51
C VAL A 146 0.81 27.44 -17.71
N ILE A 147 0.01 26.44 -18.09
CA ILE A 147 0.50 25.07 -18.30
C ILE A 147 1.52 25.02 -19.44
N SER A 148 1.24 25.70 -20.56
CA SER A 148 2.13 25.75 -21.73
C SER A 148 3.48 26.41 -21.40
N SER A 149 3.52 27.35 -20.44
CA SER A 149 4.77 28.02 -20.02
C SER A 149 5.80 27.08 -19.38
N TYR A 150 5.40 25.86 -18.98
CA TYR A 150 6.32 24.84 -18.47
C TYR A 150 7.08 24.09 -19.58
N GLY A 151 6.69 24.25 -20.85
CA GLY A 151 7.36 23.64 -22.00
C GLY A 151 7.39 22.12 -21.92
N ASP A 152 8.55 21.54 -22.22
CA ASP A 152 8.82 20.09 -22.25
C ASP A 152 8.84 19.43 -20.86
N LYS A 153 8.76 20.21 -19.77
CA LYS A 153 8.74 19.67 -18.40
C LYS A 153 7.46 18.90 -18.10
N VAL A 154 6.38 19.15 -18.84
CA VAL A 154 5.05 18.54 -18.69
C VAL A 154 4.44 18.22 -20.06
N ALA A 155 3.60 17.18 -20.13
CA ALA A 155 2.76 16.91 -21.30
C ALA A 155 1.37 17.55 -21.09
N HIS A 156 0.96 18.48 -21.95
CA HIS A 156 -0.34 19.16 -21.83
C HIS A 156 -1.39 18.50 -22.74
N LEU A 157 -2.36 17.83 -22.12
CA LEU A 157 -3.52 17.25 -22.79
C LEU A 157 -4.73 18.16 -22.61
N LYS A 158 -5.57 18.26 -23.64
CA LYS A 158 -6.82 19.03 -23.60
C LYS A 158 -8.00 18.11 -23.83
N GLN A 159 -8.91 18.06 -22.86
CA GLN A 159 -10.15 17.30 -23.00
C GLN A 159 -10.91 17.84 -24.24
N PRO A 160 -11.33 16.96 -25.19
CA PRO A 160 -11.85 17.40 -26.49
C PRO A 160 -13.33 17.80 -26.51
N ASP A 161 -14.14 17.22 -25.62
CA ASP A 161 -15.58 17.48 -25.50
C ASP A 161 -15.87 18.44 -24.35
N LEU A 162 -15.96 19.74 -24.68
CA LEU A 162 -16.31 20.81 -23.75
C LEU A 162 -17.83 21.09 -23.69
N SER A 163 -18.65 20.31 -24.38
CA SER A 163 -20.10 20.51 -24.43
C SER A 163 -20.75 20.35 -23.06
N ASP A 164 -21.92 20.95 -22.90
CA ASP A 164 -22.75 20.72 -21.74
C ASP A 164 -23.34 19.32 -21.74
N ILE A 165 -23.33 18.70 -20.57
CA ILE A 165 -23.89 17.36 -20.37
C ILE A 165 -25.39 17.52 -20.05
N PRO A 166 -26.30 16.88 -20.81
CA PRO A 166 -27.71 16.86 -20.46
C PRO A 166 -27.91 16.17 -19.11
N VAL A 167 -28.51 16.90 -18.16
CA VAL A 167 -28.81 16.40 -16.81
C VAL A 167 -30.29 16.56 -16.49
N ARG A 168 -30.78 15.72 -15.58
CA ARG A 168 -32.15 15.85 -15.06
C ARG A 168 -32.34 17.21 -14.37
N PRO A 169 -33.57 17.77 -14.33
CA PRO A 169 -33.84 19.07 -13.71
C PRO A 169 -33.29 19.21 -12.29
N GLU A 170 -33.44 18.18 -11.46
CA GLU A 170 -32.94 18.10 -10.08
C GLU A 170 -31.40 18.18 -9.98
N HIS A 171 -30.69 17.86 -11.05
CA HIS A 171 -29.23 17.81 -11.11
C HIS A 171 -28.60 19.01 -11.82
N LYS A 172 -29.38 20.02 -12.23
CA LYS A 172 -28.84 21.23 -12.89
C LYS A 172 -27.73 21.90 -12.09
N LYS A 173 -27.90 22.02 -10.76
CA LYS A 173 -26.88 22.58 -9.85
C LYS A 173 -25.60 21.74 -9.72
N PHE A 174 -25.63 20.49 -10.18
CA PHE A 174 -24.52 19.54 -10.08
C PHE A 174 -23.82 19.30 -11.42
N GLN A 175 -24.08 20.10 -12.45
CA GLN A 175 -23.49 19.95 -13.77
C GLN A 175 -21.95 19.89 -13.74
N GLY A 176 -21.31 20.63 -12.83
CA GLY A 176 -19.86 20.55 -12.63
C GLY A 176 -19.36 19.15 -12.27
N TYR A 177 -20.10 18.38 -11.46
CA TYR A 177 -19.73 17.00 -11.09
C TYR A 177 -19.83 16.03 -12.28
N TYR A 178 -20.74 16.29 -13.22
CA TYR A 178 -20.81 15.53 -14.46
C TYR A 178 -19.60 15.81 -15.35
N LYS A 179 -19.21 17.09 -15.49
CA LYS A 179 -18.00 17.49 -16.25
C LYS A 179 -16.73 16.88 -15.64
N ILE A 180 -16.59 16.94 -14.31
CA ILE A 180 -15.49 16.29 -13.58
C ILE A 180 -15.43 14.79 -13.90
N SER A 181 -16.56 14.07 -13.79
CA SER A 181 -16.57 12.62 -14.06
C SER A 181 -16.19 12.28 -15.50
N ARG A 182 -16.69 13.05 -16.48
CA ARG A 182 -16.30 12.93 -17.90
C ARG A 182 -14.80 13.16 -18.08
N HIS A 183 -14.25 14.20 -17.45
CA HIS A 183 -12.83 14.55 -17.55
C HIS A 183 -11.92 13.47 -16.96
N TYR A 184 -12.23 12.97 -15.76
CA TYR A 184 -11.51 11.85 -15.14
C TYR A 184 -11.47 10.61 -16.05
N ARG A 185 -12.62 10.22 -16.60
CA ARG A 185 -12.69 9.08 -17.52
C ARG A 185 -11.80 9.26 -18.74
N TRP A 186 -11.88 10.41 -19.39
CA TRP A 186 -11.07 10.69 -20.57
C TRP A 186 -9.58 10.71 -20.25
N ALA A 187 -9.18 11.39 -19.17
CA ALA A 187 -7.79 11.53 -18.77
C ALA A 187 -7.15 10.18 -18.38
N LEU A 188 -7.86 9.35 -17.63
CA LEU A 188 -7.38 8.00 -17.28
C LEU A 188 -7.28 7.10 -18.52
N ASN A 189 -8.19 7.22 -19.48
CA ASN A 189 -8.07 6.52 -20.76
C ASN A 189 -6.84 6.98 -21.58
N GLN A 190 -6.47 8.27 -21.53
CA GLN A 190 -5.22 8.71 -22.15
C GLN A 190 -4.02 8.00 -21.52
N VAL A 191 -3.95 7.95 -20.20
CA VAL A 191 -2.83 7.33 -19.48
C VAL A 191 -2.76 5.81 -19.70
N PHE A 192 -3.88 5.11 -19.55
CA PHE A 192 -3.89 3.64 -19.56
C PHE A 192 -4.06 3.01 -20.94
N ARG A 193 -4.90 3.59 -21.82
CA ARG A 193 -5.18 3.04 -23.16
C ARG A 193 -4.24 3.61 -24.22
N THR A 194 -4.00 4.93 -24.19
CA THR A 194 -3.21 5.59 -25.23
C THR A 194 -1.71 5.51 -24.94
N MET A 195 -1.30 5.92 -23.73
CA MET A 195 0.10 5.92 -23.32
C MET A 195 0.57 4.58 -22.75
N SER A 196 -0.34 3.63 -22.52
CA SER A 196 -0.03 2.28 -22.05
C SER A 196 0.83 2.25 -20.78
N HIS A 197 0.58 3.16 -19.83
CA HIS A 197 1.17 3.08 -18.50
C HIS A 197 0.49 1.97 -17.67
N SER A 198 1.23 1.36 -16.73
CA SER A 198 0.70 0.30 -15.84
C SER A 198 0.09 0.84 -14.54
N SER A 199 0.41 2.07 -14.21
CA SER A 199 0.04 2.73 -12.96
C SER A 199 0.09 4.24 -13.16
N VAL A 200 -0.62 5.00 -12.32
CA VAL A 200 -0.61 6.47 -12.35
C VAL A 200 -0.88 7.01 -10.96
N VAL A 201 -0.27 8.15 -10.62
CA VAL A 201 -0.63 8.95 -9.46
C VAL A 201 -1.46 10.15 -9.93
N ILE A 202 -2.69 10.28 -9.44
CA ILE A 202 -3.61 11.35 -9.80
C ILE A 202 -3.54 12.46 -8.75
N VAL A 203 -3.40 13.71 -9.22
CA VAL A 203 -3.28 14.92 -8.40
C VAL A 203 -4.23 15.98 -8.98
N GLU A 204 -5.02 16.66 -8.15
CA GLU A 204 -5.84 17.79 -8.62
C GLU A 204 -5.02 19.10 -8.62
N ASP A 205 -5.41 20.06 -9.47
CA ASP A 205 -4.68 21.33 -9.67
C ASP A 205 -4.62 22.25 -8.45
N ASP A 206 -5.34 21.93 -7.38
CA ASP A 206 -5.34 22.64 -6.11
C ASP A 206 -4.61 21.92 -4.97
N LEU A 207 -3.81 20.89 -5.30
CA LEU A 207 -2.97 20.19 -4.35
C LEU A 207 -1.52 20.68 -4.37
N GLU A 208 -0.91 20.76 -3.19
CA GLU A 208 0.52 20.91 -3.01
C GLU A 208 1.08 19.61 -2.41
N VAL A 209 2.23 19.14 -2.91
CA VAL A 209 2.84 17.86 -2.54
C VAL A 209 4.00 18.04 -1.55
N ALA A 210 4.19 17.03 -0.70
CA ALA A 210 5.28 16.97 0.28
C ALA A 210 6.63 16.63 -0.36
N PRO A 211 7.76 16.90 0.33
CA PRO A 211 9.10 16.59 -0.18
C PRO A 211 9.35 15.12 -0.50
N ASP A 212 8.68 14.20 0.21
CA ASP A 212 8.78 12.75 0.04
C ASP A 212 7.65 12.15 -0.79
N PHE A 213 6.84 12.96 -1.48
CA PHE A 213 5.68 12.49 -2.25
C PHE A 213 6.04 11.40 -3.27
N PHE A 214 7.10 11.60 -4.05
CA PHE A 214 7.55 10.63 -5.05
C PHE A 214 8.16 9.38 -4.41
N GLU A 215 8.92 9.56 -3.33
CA GLU A 215 9.52 8.48 -2.53
C GLU A 215 8.44 7.56 -1.93
N TYR A 216 7.36 8.16 -1.42
CA TYR A 216 6.18 7.47 -0.88
C TYR A 216 5.51 6.56 -1.93
N PHE A 217 5.14 7.09 -3.09
CA PHE A 217 4.49 6.28 -4.13
C PHE A 217 5.41 5.24 -4.76
N ARG A 218 6.70 5.58 -4.92
CA ARG A 218 7.72 4.66 -5.40
C ARG A 218 7.82 3.42 -4.51
N ALA A 219 7.88 3.62 -3.19
CA ALA A 219 7.99 2.53 -2.22
C ALA A 219 6.72 1.68 -2.13
N LEU A 220 5.55 2.28 -2.35
CA LEU A 220 4.26 1.59 -2.20
C LEU A 220 3.73 0.93 -3.46
N LEU A 221 4.28 1.24 -4.65
CA LEU A 221 3.87 0.56 -5.89
C LEU A 221 4.05 -0.96 -5.82
N PRO A 222 5.19 -1.52 -5.34
CA PRO A 222 5.33 -2.97 -5.18
C PRO A 222 4.31 -3.56 -4.20
N VAL A 223 4.01 -2.85 -3.10
CA VAL A 223 3.00 -3.28 -2.11
C VAL A 223 1.63 -3.38 -2.78
N LEU A 224 1.20 -2.31 -3.47
CA LEU A 224 -0.07 -2.25 -4.17
C LEU A 224 -0.21 -3.33 -5.26
N ARG A 225 0.87 -3.63 -5.99
CA ARG A 225 0.87 -4.68 -7.03
C ARG A 225 0.80 -6.09 -6.45
N SER A 226 1.42 -6.32 -5.30
CA SER A 226 1.54 -7.66 -4.71
C SER A 226 0.32 -8.08 -3.88
N ASP A 227 -0.51 -7.13 -3.44
CA ASP A 227 -1.62 -7.38 -2.53
C ASP A 227 -2.96 -7.03 -3.19
N PRO A 228 -3.73 -8.02 -3.69
CA PRO A 228 -5.01 -7.77 -4.38
C PRO A 228 -6.12 -7.25 -3.47
N SER A 229 -5.92 -7.30 -2.15
CA SER A 229 -6.83 -6.67 -1.18
C SER A 229 -6.63 -5.14 -1.10
N LEU A 230 -5.58 -4.61 -1.74
CA LEU A 230 -5.40 -3.18 -1.97
C LEU A 230 -5.87 -2.81 -3.37
N TRP A 231 -6.41 -1.60 -3.51
CA TRP A 231 -6.77 -1.04 -4.82
C TRP A 231 -6.28 0.38 -5.05
N CYS A 232 -5.78 1.04 -4.02
CA CYS A 232 -5.15 2.35 -4.16
C CYS A 232 -4.10 2.62 -3.07
N VAL A 233 -3.30 3.66 -3.30
CA VAL A 233 -2.48 4.31 -2.28
C VAL A 233 -2.88 5.78 -2.30
N SER A 234 -3.22 6.38 -1.17
CA SER A 234 -3.53 7.80 -1.07
C SER A 234 -2.46 8.52 -0.24
N ALA A 235 -2.16 9.75 -0.62
CA ALA A 235 -1.31 10.69 0.12
C ALA A 235 -2.09 11.41 1.22
N TRP A 236 -3.39 11.16 1.38
CA TRP A 236 -4.27 11.93 2.23
C TRP A 236 -4.66 11.19 3.51
N ASN A 237 -4.61 11.90 4.64
CA ASN A 237 -5.26 11.51 5.88
C ASN A 237 -6.45 12.46 6.13
N ASP A 238 -7.68 11.97 6.02
CA ASP A 238 -8.90 12.78 6.25
C ASP A 238 -8.96 13.41 7.66
N ASN A 239 -8.34 12.78 8.66
CA ASN A 239 -8.22 13.30 10.02
C ASN A 239 -6.82 13.87 10.32
N GLY A 240 -6.04 14.16 9.27
CA GLY A 240 -4.60 14.48 9.33
C GLY A 240 -4.25 15.92 9.74
N ARG A 241 -5.06 16.57 10.57
CA ARG A 241 -4.80 17.95 11.02
C ARG A 241 -3.79 17.99 12.17
N ASP A 242 -3.19 19.15 12.39
CA ASP A 242 -2.30 19.35 13.54
C ASP A 242 -3.03 19.01 14.86
N GLY A 243 -2.31 18.31 15.75
CA GLY A 243 -2.86 17.77 17.00
C GLY A 243 -3.63 16.44 16.86
N TYR A 244 -3.89 15.99 15.63
CA TYR A 244 -4.60 14.73 15.32
C TYR A 244 -3.73 13.67 14.65
N VAL A 245 -2.47 14.02 14.42
CA VAL A 245 -1.42 13.15 13.91
C VAL A 245 -0.27 13.10 14.91
N ASP A 246 0.43 11.99 14.96
CA ASP A 246 1.67 11.87 15.73
C ASP A 246 2.82 12.53 14.96
N PRO A 247 3.36 13.67 15.44
CA PRO A 247 4.41 14.39 14.74
C PRO A 247 5.74 13.62 14.70
N GLY A 248 5.94 12.62 15.57
CA GLY A 248 7.15 11.80 15.59
C GLY A 248 7.10 10.58 14.67
N ARG A 249 5.97 10.37 13.98
CA ARG A 249 5.71 9.17 13.17
C ARG A 249 5.33 9.50 11.73
N ALA A 250 6.13 10.34 11.08
CA ALA A 250 5.95 10.63 9.66
C ALA A 250 6.07 9.37 8.78
N ASP A 251 6.80 8.35 9.25
CA ASP A 251 6.99 7.03 8.63
C ASP A 251 5.76 6.11 8.70
N LEU A 252 4.83 6.37 9.61
CA LEU A 252 3.75 5.45 9.91
C LEU A 252 2.66 5.48 8.83
N LEU A 253 2.39 4.31 8.25
CA LEU A 253 1.33 4.09 7.27
C LEU A 253 0.27 3.13 7.79
N TYR A 254 -0.93 3.27 7.26
CA TYR A 254 -2.11 2.51 7.63
C TYR A 254 -2.81 1.95 6.39
N ARG A 255 -3.60 0.89 6.59
CA ARG A 255 -4.69 0.53 5.67
C ARG A 255 -5.94 1.32 6.02
N THR A 256 -6.77 1.63 5.04
CA THR A 256 -8.09 2.24 5.22
C THR A 256 -9.10 1.69 4.21
N ASP A 257 -10.32 1.43 4.67
CA ASP A 257 -11.45 1.03 3.84
C ASP A 257 -12.15 2.26 3.21
N PHE A 258 -11.85 3.47 3.68
CA PHE A 258 -12.37 4.69 3.10
C PHE A 258 -11.46 5.11 1.94
N PHE A 259 -12.00 5.26 0.72
CA PHE A 259 -11.24 5.79 -0.41
C PHE A 259 -11.05 7.31 -0.25
N PRO A 260 -9.82 7.81 0.02
CA PRO A 260 -9.62 9.22 0.34
C PRO A 260 -9.48 10.10 -0.91
N GLY A 261 -8.91 9.55 -1.99
CA GLY A 261 -8.52 10.35 -3.16
C GLY A 261 -7.33 11.27 -2.86
N LEU A 262 -7.44 12.53 -3.27
CA LEU A 262 -6.55 13.67 -2.93
C LEU A 262 -5.05 13.32 -2.99
N GLY A 263 -4.54 13.06 -4.19
CA GLY A 263 -3.20 12.52 -4.40
C GLY A 263 -3.18 11.00 -4.23
N TRP A 264 -3.51 10.25 -5.28
CA TRP A 264 -3.71 8.81 -5.14
C TRP A 264 -3.21 8.01 -6.34
N MET A 265 -2.68 6.80 -6.08
CA MET A 265 -2.16 5.89 -7.08
C MET A 265 -3.17 4.81 -7.43
N LEU A 266 -3.32 4.56 -8.73
CA LEU A 266 -4.19 3.55 -9.31
C LEU A 266 -3.40 2.65 -10.27
N LEU A 267 -3.70 1.35 -10.28
CA LEU A 267 -3.17 0.40 -11.26
C LEU A 267 -4.10 0.26 -12.47
N ARG A 268 -3.54 -0.14 -13.63
CA ARG A 268 -4.31 -0.34 -14.87
C ARG A 268 -5.45 -1.32 -14.67
N GLU A 269 -5.21 -2.43 -13.98
CA GLU A 269 -6.18 -3.51 -13.78
C GLU A 269 -7.42 -3.01 -13.04
N ALA A 270 -7.23 -2.12 -12.07
CA ALA A 270 -8.34 -1.47 -11.37
C ALA A 270 -9.08 -0.48 -12.29
N TRP A 271 -8.37 0.25 -13.16
CA TRP A 271 -9.04 1.10 -14.16
C TRP A 271 -9.87 0.28 -15.15
N GLU A 272 -9.36 -0.85 -15.63
CA GLU A 272 -10.08 -1.75 -16.55
C GLU A 272 -11.34 -2.33 -15.91
N GLU A 273 -11.37 -2.49 -14.58
CA GLU A 273 -12.59 -2.84 -13.84
C GLU A 273 -13.59 -1.68 -13.77
N LEU A 274 -13.11 -0.45 -13.55
CA LEU A 274 -13.94 0.74 -13.28
C LEU A 274 -14.47 1.40 -14.56
N GLU A 275 -13.66 1.49 -15.62
CA GLU A 275 -13.97 2.20 -16.87
C GLU A 275 -15.32 1.80 -17.49
N PRO A 276 -15.65 0.49 -17.64
CA PRO A 276 -16.89 0.08 -18.31
C PRO A 276 -18.16 0.49 -17.57
N LYS A 277 -18.05 0.71 -16.26
CA LYS A 277 -19.15 1.08 -15.35
C LYS A 277 -18.99 2.49 -14.78
N TRP A 278 -18.10 3.30 -15.35
CA TRP A 278 -17.78 4.63 -14.82
C TRP A 278 -19.03 5.52 -14.72
N PRO A 279 -19.24 6.21 -13.59
CA PRO A 279 -20.49 6.91 -13.32
C PRO A 279 -20.57 8.21 -14.11
N ALA A 280 -21.80 8.70 -14.32
CA ALA A 280 -22.01 9.98 -14.99
C ALA A 280 -21.55 11.19 -14.15
N SER A 281 -21.54 11.07 -12.81
CA SER A 281 -21.16 12.11 -11.85
C SER A 281 -20.72 11.50 -10.51
N PHE A 282 -20.25 12.33 -9.57
CA PHE A 282 -19.90 11.92 -8.18
C PHE A 282 -18.98 10.69 -8.13
N TRP A 283 -17.93 10.70 -8.95
CA TRP A 283 -17.06 9.55 -9.19
C TRP A 283 -16.40 9.00 -7.92
N ASP A 284 -16.02 9.87 -6.99
CA ASP A 284 -15.31 9.52 -5.77
C ASP A 284 -16.25 8.86 -4.75
N ASP A 285 -17.45 9.41 -4.57
CA ASP A 285 -18.50 8.78 -3.75
C ASP A 285 -18.97 7.45 -4.37
N TRP A 286 -19.07 7.36 -5.71
CA TRP A 286 -19.33 6.10 -6.39
C TRP A 286 -18.23 5.07 -6.16
N MET A 287 -16.95 5.46 -6.19
CA MET A 287 -15.84 4.56 -5.85
C MET A 287 -15.93 4.05 -4.40
N ARG A 288 -16.48 4.85 -3.46
CA ARG A 288 -16.64 4.42 -2.05
C ARG A 288 -17.74 3.36 -1.87
N GLN A 289 -18.64 3.19 -2.84
CA GLN A 289 -19.71 2.20 -2.78
C GLN A 289 -19.15 0.75 -2.76
N PRO A 290 -19.80 -0.17 -2.04
CA PRO A 290 -19.30 -1.54 -1.88
C PRO A 290 -19.18 -2.31 -3.21
N GLU A 291 -20.02 -2.00 -4.21
CA GLU A 291 -20.02 -2.62 -5.54
C GLU A 291 -18.72 -2.35 -6.32
N GLN A 292 -18.10 -1.19 -6.09
CA GLN A 292 -16.82 -0.78 -6.66
C GLN A 292 -15.67 -1.18 -5.73
N ARG A 293 -15.75 -0.81 -4.46
CA ARG A 293 -14.67 -1.05 -3.49
C ARG A 293 -14.40 -2.54 -3.28
N ARG A 294 -15.45 -3.39 -3.29
CA ARG A 294 -15.35 -4.86 -3.15
C ARG A 294 -14.53 -5.30 -1.93
N GLY A 295 -14.67 -4.59 -0.83
CA GLY A 295 -13.94 -4.88 0.42
C GLY A 295 -12.44 -4.55 0.39
N ARG A 296 -11.91 -4.00 -0.72
CA ARG A 296 -10.50 -3.60 -0.83
C ARG A 296 -10.21 -2.32 -0.04
N ALA A 297 -8.97 -2.19 0.40
CA ALA A 297 -8.47 -1.05 1.16
C ALA A 297 -7.47 -0.22 0.36
N CYS A 298 -7.21 1.00 0.80
CA CYS A 298 -6.07 1.79 0.36
C CYS A 298 -5.01 1.89 1.45
N VAL A 299 -3.76 2.16 1.05
CA VAL A 299 -2.75 2.65 2.01
C VAL A 299 -2.91 4.16 2.17
N ARG A 300 -2.81 4.65 3.41
CA ARG A 300 -2.80 6.08 3.75
C ARG A 300 -1.72 6.38 4.79
N PRO A 301 -1.16 7.60 4.85
CA PRO A 301 -0.14 7.95 5.84
C PRO A 301 -0.72 8.45 7.16
N GLU A 302 0.10 8.53 8.20
CA GLU A 302 -0.19 9.29 9.42
C GLU A 302 -0.22 10.79 9.13
N ILE A 303 0.82 11.32 8.49
CA ILE A 303 0.90 12.72 8.07
C ILE A 303 0.73 12.79 6.55
N SER A 304 -0.20 13.63 6.07
CA SER A 304 -0.53 13.73 4.65
C SER A 304 0.68 14.16 3.81
N ARG A 305 0.80 13.58 2.62
CA ARG A 305 1.80 13.93 1.57
C ARG A 305 1.26 14.94 0.56
N THR A 306 0.03 15.39 0.77
CA THR A 306 -0.63 16.44 0.02
C THR A 306 -1.45 17.33 0.96
N LEU A 307 -1.53 18.62 0.64
CA LEU A 307 -2.50 19.58 1.21
C LEU A 307 -3.31 20.17 0.06
N THR A 308 -4.56 20.59 0.33
CA THR A 308 -5.33 21.38 -0.65
C THR A 308 -5.28 22.86 -0.30
N PHE A 309 -5.14 23.70 -1.32
CA PHE A 309 -5.30 25.16 -1.23
C PHE A 309 -6.53 25.66 -2.01
N GLY A 310 -7.37 24.74 -2.50
CA GLY A 310 -8.53 25.00 -3.35
C GLY A 310 -9.77 25.41 -2.58
N ARG A 311 -9.80 26.63 -2.01
CA ARG A 311 -11.01 27.15 -1.33
C ARG A 311 -12.21 27.27 -2.26
N GLN A 312 -11.98 27.73 -3.50
CA GLN A 312 -13.01 27.88 -4.54
C GLN A 312 -12.91 26.70 -5.51
N GLY A 313 -14.03 26.04 -5.75
CA GLY A 313 -14.15 24.88 -6.63
C GLY A 313 -15.62 24.49 -6.83
N VAL A 314 -15.86 23.36 -7.51
CA VAL A 314 -17.22 22.90 -7.87
C VAL A 314 -18.11 22.65 -6.64
N SER A 315 -17.51 22.30 -5.50
CA SER A 315 -18.22 22.08 -4.23
C SER A 315 -18.48 23.37 -3.44
N LEU A 316 -18.14 24.56 -3.97
CA LEU A 316 -18.27 25.85 -3.28
C LEU A 316 -17.56 25.89 -1.92
N GLY A 317 -16.46 25.15 -1.77
CA GLY A 317 -15.67 25.09 -0.54
C GLY A 317 -16.29 24.24 0.56
N GLN A 318 -17.24 23.35 0.24
CA GLN A 318 -17.80 22.40 1.19
C GLN A 318 -16.67 21.66 1.91
N PHE A 319 -16.70 21.66 3.24
CA PHE A 319 -15.67 21.10 4.14
C PHE A 319 -14.30 21.77 4.13
N TYR A 320 -13.97 22.67 3.19
CA TYR A 320 -12.65 23.31 3.12
C TYR A 320 -12.35 24.12 4.39
N ASP A 321 -13.23 25.06 4.72
CA ASP A 321 -13.05 25.96 5.87
C ASP A 321 -13.18 25.26 7.23
N LYS A 322 -13.82 24.07 7.27
CA LYS A 322 -14.06 23.30 8.49
C LYS A 322 -12.98 22.23 8.75
N TYR A 323 -12.49 21.58 7.71
CA TYR A 323 -11.59 20.42 7.82
C TYR A 323 -10.36 20.53 6.90
N LEU A 324 -10.55 20.68 5.58
CA LEU A 324 -9.47 20.41 4.62
C LEU A 324 -8.29 21.39 4.73
N LYS A 325 -8.53 22.67 5.02
CA LYS A 325 -7.45 23.67 5.13
C LYS A 325 -6.51 23.47 6.31
N TYR A 326 -6.91 22.65 7.29
CA TYR A 326 -6.14 22.38 8.50
C TYR A 326 -5.32 21.09 8.42
N ILE A 327 -5.41 20.36 7.30
CA ILE A 327 -4.64 19.14 7.12
C ILE A 327 -3.14 19.49 7.05
N LYS A 328 -2.36 18.78 7.85
CA LYS A 328 -0.93 18.97 7.96
C LYS A 328 -0.24 18.34 6.76
N LEU A 329 0.53 19.15 6.02
CA LEU A 329 1.46 18.63 5.04
C LEU A 329 2.75 18.19 5.72
N ASN A 330 3.20 17.00 5.37
CA ASN A 330 4.49 16.51 5.80
C ASN A 330 5.63 17.39 5.25
N SER A 331 6.56 17.78 6.11
CA SER A 331 7.77 18.53 5.76
C SER A 331 9.06 17.72 5.95
N GLU A 332 8.98 16.54 6.58
CA GLU A 332 10.12 15.66 6.84
C GLU A 332 10.29 14.63 5.72
N PHE A 333 11.48 14.50 5.15
CA PHE A 333 11.71 13.49 4.12
C PHE A 333 11.86 12.10 4.74
N VAL A 334 10.90 11.20 4.49
CA VAL A 334 10.97 9.81 4.92
C VAL A 334 11.46 8.91 3.76
N PRO A 335 12.58 8.18 3.91
CA PRO A 335 13.11 7.31 2.86
C PRO A 335 12.35 5.96 2.80
N PHE A 336 11.07 5.98 2.42
CA PHE A 336 10.18 4.82 2.40
C PHE A 336 10.73 3.62 1.62
N THR A 337 11.49 3.82 0.55
CA THR A 337 12.11 2.74 -0.24
C THR A 337 13.15 1.94 0.54
N LYS A 338 13.61 2.48 1.69
CA LYS A 338 14.54 1.82 2.62
C LYS A 338 13.83 1.18 3.81
N LEU A 339 12.52 1.37 3.95
CA LEU A 339 11.74 0.83 5.07
C LEU A 339 11.16 -0.54 4.72
N ASP A 340 10.95 -1.36 5.73
CA ASP A 340 10.16 -2.59 5.59
C ASP A 340 8.66 -2.25 5.65
N LEU A 341 8.01 -2.31 4.49
CA LEU A 341 6.58 -2.04 4.35
C LEU A 341 5.73 -3.33 4.32
N THR A 342 6.33 -4.50 4.60
CA THR A 342 5.61 -5.78 4.56
C THR A 342 4.52 -5.90 5.61
N TYR A 343 4.60 -5.10 6.68
CA TYR A 343 3.56 -5.02 7.70
C TYR A 343 2.20 -4.52 7.16
N LEU A 344 2.18 -3.89 5.97
CA LEU A 344 0.95 -3.43 5.31
C LEU A 344 0.19 -4.54 4.56
N ARG A 345 0.79 -5.72 4.37
CA ARG A 345 0.11 -6.87 3.74
C ARG A 345 -1.09 -7.28 4.57
N GLU A 346 -2.21 -7.58 3.92
CA GLU A 346 -3.51 -7.77 4.57
C GLU A 346 -3.47 -8.66 5.82
N GLU A 347 -2.93 -9.88 5.70
CA GLU A 347 -2.94 -10.84 6.80
C GLU A 347 -2.12 -10.34 7.99
N ALA A 348 -0.91 -9.83 7.73
CA ALA A 348 -0.01 -9.29 8.74
C ALA A 348 -0.65 -8.07 9.43
N TYR A 349 -1.14 -7.12 8.63
CA TYR A 349 -1.74 -5.88 9.11
C TYR A 349 -3.01 -6.15 9.92
N ARG A 350 -3.93 -6.99 9.41
CA ARG A 350 -5.19 -7.30 10.08
C ARG A 350 -4.94 -7.91 11.46
N ARG A 351 -3.98 -8.84 11.56
CA ARG A 351 -3.62 -9.47 12.83
C ARG A 351 -3.00 -8.46 13.80
N SER A 352 -1.95 -7.74 13.40
CA SER A 352 -1.26 -6.80 14.28
C SER A 352 -2.16 -5.64 14.69
N PHE A 353 -2.90 -5.05 13.76
CA PHE A 353 -3.81 -3.94 14.00
C PHE A 353 -4.97 -4.34 14.92
N SER A 354 -5.59 -5.51 14.70
CA SER A 354 -6.64 -6.00 15.60
C SER A 354 -6.09 -6.26 17.00
N GLN A 355 -4.89 -6.81 17.11
CA GLN A 355 -4.26 -7.02 18.41
C GLN A 355 -4.02 -5.69 19.10
N GLU A 356 -3.35 -4.72 18.45
CA GLU A 356 -3.10 -3.38 18.97
C GLU A 356 -4.39 -2.69 19.47
N VAL A 357 -5.42 -2.65 18.63
CA VAL A 357 -6.68 -1.96 18.93
C VAL A 357 -7.41 -2.64 20.10
N TYR A 358 -7.61 -3.95 20.04
CA TYR A 358 -8.49 -4.64 20.98
C TYR A 358 -7.78 -5.09 22.27
N SER A 359 -6.44 -5.10 22.31
CA SER A 359 -5.68 -5.21 23.57
C SER A 359 -5.47 -3.87 24.28
N ALA A 360 -5.69 -2.73 23.59
CA ALA A 360 -5.57 -1.42 24.21
C ALA A 360 -6.60 -1.24 25.34
N PRO A 361 -6.23 -0.53 26.44
CA PRO A 361 -7.16 -0.22 27.51
C PRO A 361 -8.41 0.49 26.97
N ALA A 362 -9.58 -0.05 27.31
CA ALA A 362 -10.85 0.60 27.02
C ALA A 362 -11.03 1.81 27.93
N VAL A 363 -11.41 2.95 27.36
CA VAL A 363 -11.59 4.22 28.07
C VAL A 363 -12.94 4.84 27.75
N THR A 364 -13.42 5.71 28.64
CA THR A 364 -14.66 6.45 28.40
C THR A 364 -14.42 7.66 27.51
N TYR A 365 -15.49 8.18 26.91
CA TYR A 365 -15.40 9.41 26.12
C TYR A 365 -14.99 10.61 27.00
N GLU A 366 -15.47 10.65 28.24
CA GLU A 366 -15.12 11.66 29.25
C GLU A 366 -13.62 11.66 29.54
N ASP A 367 -13.01 10.49 29.75
CA ASP A 367 -11.57 10.36 30.01
C ASP A 367 -10.75 10.94 28.85
N VAL A 368 -11.14 10.62 27.60
CA VAL A 368 -10.46 11.10 26.39
C VAL A 368 -10.62 12.62 26.26
N LYS A 369 -11.85 13.13 26.39
CA LYS A 369 -12.15 14.55 26.20
C LYS A 369 -11.54 15.45 27.28
N GLN A 370 -11.54 14.99 28.53
CA GLN A 370 -10.97 15.74 29.65
C GLN A 370 -9.46 15.58 29.76
N GLY A 371 -8.86 14.60 29.06
CA GLY A 371 -7.41 14.34 29.10
C GLY A 371 -6.98 13.62 30.36
N GLN A 372 -7.83 12.76 30.91
CA GLN A 372 -7.59 11.99 32.15
C GLN A 372 -6.94 10.61 31.88
N LEU A 373 -6.46 10.39 30.65
CA LEU A 373 -5.83 9.15 30.22
C LEU A 373 -4.48 8.93 30.93
N LYS A 374 -4.29 7.74 31.51
CA LYS A 374 -3.06 7.36 32.21
C LYS A 374 -2.16 6.49 31.33
N GLY A 375 -0.88 6.87 31.24
CA GLY A 375 0.12 6.14 30.45
C GLY A 375 0.26 6.65 29.01
N PRO A 376 1.15 6.04 28.21
CA PRO A 376 1.48 6.51 26.86
C PRO A 376 0.41 6.15 25.80
N GLY A 377 -0.51 5.23 26.10
CA GLY A 377 -1.44 4.66 25.12
C GLY A 377 -0.81 3.50 24.31
N PRO A 378 -1.47 3.03 23.23
CA PRO A 378 -2.74 3.51 22.71
C PRO A 378 -3.94 3.22 23.63
N PHE A 379 -5.06 3.89 23.38
CA PHE A 379 -6.33 3.66 24.08
C PHE A 379 -7.45 3.36 23.09
N ARG A 380 -8.44 2.56 23.52
CA ARG A 380 -9.62 2.24 22.73
C ARG A 380 -10.87 2.92 23.30
N LEU A 381 -11.48 3.78 22.49
CA LEU A 381 -12.80 4.36 22.76
C LEU A 381 -13.84 3.58 21.94
N GLN A 382 -14.79 2.93 22.61
CA GLN A 382 -15.77 2.10 21.91
C GLN A 382 -17.03 2.89 21.53
N TYR A 383 -17.49 2.71 20.29
CA TYR A 383 -18.84 3.10 19.87
C TYR A 383 -19.65 1.84 19.52
N SER A 384 -20.98 1.90 19.63
CA SER A 384 -21.85 0.73 19.38
C SER A 384 -22.92 0.97 18.31
N THR A 385 -23.23 2.24 18.02
CA THR A 385 -24.24 2.66 17.05
C THR A 385 -23.74 3.80 16.18
N LYS A 386 -24.41 4.02 15.04
CA LYS A 386 -24.17 5.17 14.15
C LYS A 386 -24.16 6.50 14.91
N ASP A 387 -25.16 6.69 15.77
CA ASP A 387 -25.33 7.95 16.49
C ASP A 387 -24.24 8.13 17.54
N SER A 388 -23.87 7.07 18.27
CA SER A 388 -22.74 7.13 19.21
C SER A 388 -21.42 7.45 18.50
N PHE A 389 -21.18 6.87 17.32
CA PHE A 389 -20.02 7.20 16.49
C PHE A 389 -20.03 8.68 16.11
N LYS A 390 -21.13 9.17 15.52
CA LYS A 390 -21.24 10.57 15.06
C LYS A 390 -21.05 11.56 16.21
N VAL A 391 -21.68 11.32 17.36
CA VAL A 391 -21.57 12.18 18.54
C VAL A 391 -20.12 12.22 19.06
N MET A 392 -19.48 11.07 19.23
CA MET A 392 -18.09 11.01 19.70
C MET A 392 -17.13 11.65 18.70
N ALA A 393 -17.25 11.30 17.41
CA ALA A 393 -16.41 11.81 16.34
C ALA A 393 -16.47 13.35 16.26
N LYS A 394 -17.70 13.89 16.19
CA LYS A 394 -17.94 15.34 16.14
C LYS A 394 -17.37 16.06 17.35
N ASN A 395 -17.59 15.54 18.55
CA ASN A 395 -17.15 16.20 19.78
C ASN A 395 -15.65 16.07 20.06
N LEU A 396 -15.01 15.01 19.55
CA LEU A 396 -13.56 14.88 19.54
C LEU A 396 -12.92 15.61 18.36
N GLY A 397 -13.73 16.12 17.43
CA GLY A 397 -13.31 16.97 16.33
C GLY A 397 -12.79 16.24 15.09
N ILE A 398 -12.84 14.91 15.06
CA ILE A 398 -12.58 14.13 13.84
C ILE A 398 -13.79 14.17 12.90
N MET A 399 -13.63 13.76 11.65
CA MET A 399 -14.72 13.75 10.68
C MET A 399 -15.79 12.71 11.05
N ASP A 400 -17.05 13.13 11.06
CA ASP A 400 -18.21 12.37 11.51
C ASP A 400 -19.13 11.89 10.36
N ASP A 401 -18.82 12.24 9.11
CA ASP A 401 -19.53 11.73 7.94
C ASP A 401 -19.09 10.30 7.61
N LEU A 402 -20.05 9.53 7.07
CA LEU A 402 -19.83 8.18 6.57
C LEU A 402 -20.23 8.11 5.10
N LYS A 403 -19.52 7.27 4.34
CA LYS A 403 -19.85 6.98 2.94
C LYS A 403 -20.06 5.49 2.80
N SER A 404 -21.29 5.09 2.45
CA SER A 404 -21.71 3.68 2.44
C SER A 404 -21.37 2.96 3.75
N GLY A 405 -21.60 3.63 4.89
CA GLY A 405 -21.30 3.14 6.23
C GLY A 405 -19.83 3.16 6.65
N VAL A 406 -18.91 3.55 5.77
CA VAL A 406 -17.48 3.62 6.07
C VAL A 406 -17.12 4.99 6.64
N PRO A 407 -16.57 5.08 7.86
CA PRO A 407 -16.09 6.34 8.41
C PRO A 407 -14.75 6.76 7.78
N ARG A 408 -14.51 8.06 7.71
CA ARG A 408 -13.24 8.66 7.23
C ARG A 408 -12.02 8.05 7.93
N THR A 409 -10.97 7.70 7.17
CA THR A 409 -9.78 6.96 7.63
C THR A 409 -10.03 5.58 8.25
N GLY A 410 -11.28 5.10 8.25
CA GLY A 410 -11.65 3.87 8.93
C GLY A 410 -10.99 2.64 8.32
N TYR A 411 -10.65 1.67 9.15
CA TYR A 411 -10.32 0.31 8.73
C TYR A 411 -11.02 -0.66 9.68
N ARG A 412 -11.90 -1.50 9.13
CA ARG A 412 -12.78 -2.40 9.91
C ARG A 412 -13.58 -1.66 10.99
N GLY A 413 -14.10 -0.49 10.62
CA GLY A 413 -14.81 0.43 11.52
C GLY A 413 -13.93 1.24 12.49
N VAL A 414 -12.65 0.91 12.63
CA VAL A 414 -11.75 1.62 13.57
C VAL A 414 -11.21 2.90 12.94
N VAL A 415 -11.40 4.03 13.60
CA VAL A 415 -10.77 5.31 13.27
C VAL A 415 -9.63 5.57 14.24
N SER A 416 -8.40 5.61 13.72
CA SER A 416 -7.18 5.82 14.51
C SER A 416 -6.64 7.24 14.33
N PHE A 417 -6.50 7.98 15.42
CA PHE A 417 -6.07 9.38 15.42
C PHE A 417 -5.28 9.71 16.67
N PHE A 418 -4.52 10.79 16.63
CA PHE A 418 -3.89 11.36 17.81
C PHE A 418 -4.85 12.33 18.48
N TYR A 419 -4.81 12.42 19.81
CA TYR A 419 -5.59 13.41 20.54
C TYR A 419 -4.85 13.76 21.81
N ARG A 420 -4.51 15.05 21.98
CA ARG A 420 -3.77 15.56 23.15
C ARG A 420 -2.51 14.73 23.48
N GLY A 421 -1.75 14.36 22.45
CA GLY A 421 -0.50 13.62 22.61
C GLY A 421 -0.63 12.13 22.90
N ARG A 422 -1.81 11.53 22.64
CA ARG A 422 -2.07 10.09 22.82
C ARG A 422 -2.75 9.50 21.58
N ARG A 423 -2.42 8.24 21.27
CA ARG A 423 -3.11 7.47 20.22
C ARG A 423 -4.47 6.98 20.72
N ILE A 424 -5.53 7.32 20.00
CA ILE A 424 -6.90 6.88 20.27
C ILE A 424 -7.40 6.06 19.08
N HIS A 425 -8.02 4.91 19.38
CA HIS A 425 -8.78 4.11 18.43
C HIS A 425 -10.27 4.23 18.77
N LEU A 426 -11.02 5.00 17.98
CA LEU A 426 -12.48 4.98 18.03
C LEU A 426 -12.95 3.74 17.27
N ALA A 427 -13.38 2.71 17.99
CA ALA A 427 -13.55 1.36 17.47
C ALA A 427 -14.96 0.78 17.75
N PRO A 428 -15.51 -0.05 16.84
CA PRO A 428 -16.68 -0.86 17.15
C PRO A 428 -16.33 -1.95 18.17
N PRO A 429 -17.32 -2.64 18.75
CA PRO A 429 -17.07 -3.74 19.68
C PRO A 429 -16.25 -4.88 19.02
N PRO A 430 -15.55 -5.70 19.81
CA PRO A 430 -14.94 -6.92 19.30
C PRO A 430 -15.95 -7.78 18.54
N GLY A 431 -15.53 -8.40 17.43
CA GLY A 431 -16.41 -9.21 16.58
C GLY A 431 -17.09 -8.45 15.44
N TRP A 432 -16.81 -7.16 15.24
CA TRP A 432 -17.25 -6.42 14.06
C TRP A 432 -16.81 -7.11 12.76
N SER A 433 -17.76 -7.30 11.83
CA SER A 433 -17.55 -8.07 10.60
C SER A 433 -17.72 -7.27 9.31
N GLN A 434 -18.66 -6.32 9.28
CA GLN A 434 -19.02 -5.61 8.05
C GLN A 434 -19.57 -4.20 8.30
N TYR A 435 -19.47 -3.35 7.27
CA TYR A 435 -20.12 -2.05 7.24
C TYR A 435 -21.61 -2.18 6.95
N ASP A 436 -22.39 -1.28 7.52
CA ASP A 436 -23.81 -1.13 7.23
C ASP A 436 -24.01 0.09 6.30
N PRO A 437 -24.33 -0.11 5.01
CA PRO A 437 -24.49 0.99 4.06
C PRO A 437 -25.60 1.98 4.43
N THR A 438 -26.53 1.62 5.33
CA THR A 438 -27.57 2.52 5.82
C THR A 438 -27.03 3.59 6.78
N TRP A 439 -25.77 3.47 7.21
CA TRP A 439 -25.09 4.50 7.98
C TRP A 439 -24.61 5.63 7.06
N SER A 440 -25.53 6.57 6.80
CA SER A 440 -25.27 7.87 6.15
C SER A 440 -25.11 8.98 7.16
#